data_AF-A0A350AFE3-F1
#
_entry.id   AF-A0A350AFE3-F1
#
_cell.length_a   1.000
_cell.length_b   1.000
_cell.length_c   1.000
_cell.angle_alpha   90.00
_cell.angle_beta   90.00
_cell.angle_gamma   90.00
#
_symmetry.space_group_name_H-M   'P 1'
#
loop_
_entity.id
_entity.type
_entity.pdbx_description
1 polymer ?
#
loop_
_entity_poly.entity_id
_entity_poly.type
_entity_poly.pdbx_seq_one_letter_code
_entity_poly.pdbx_strand_id
1 'polypeptide(L)'
;ALHQMLSDVTYGSISGTSVARDFVELPSQLFEHWLEVPEVLRAFAVHAETGEPMPQAMLEKVLGAANFDQGFQTVEYVSSALVDLAFHEGV
;
A
#
# COMPACT_ATOMS: atom_id res chain seq x y z
N ALA A 1 -5.08 9.02 4.10
CA ALA A 1 -5.71 9.75 5.23
C ALA A 1 -4.69 10.47 6.11
N LEU A 2 -3.70 9.78 6.68
CA LEU A 2 -2.72 10.41 7.60
C LEU A 2 -1.93 11.56 6.95
N HIS A 3 -1.51 11.44 5.69
CA HIS A 3 -0.86 12.53 4.96
C HIS A 3 -1.69 13.83 4.94
N GLN A 4 -3.02 13.71 4.83
CA GLN A 4 -3.93 14.86 4.91
C GLN A 4 -4.04 15.41 6.33
N MET A 5 -4.24 14.54 7.33
CA MET A 5 -4.50 14.94 8.71
C MET A 5 -3.28 15.53 9.42
N LEU A 6 -2.08 15.10 9.03
CA LEU A 6 -0.81 15.52 9.62
C LEU A 6 -0.18 16.73 8.91
N SER A 7 -0.82 17.25 7.87
CA SER A 7 -0.32 18.43 7.16
C SER A 7 -0.45 19.67 8.02
N ASP A 8 0.68 20.32 8.28
CA ASP A 8 0.76 21.58 9.02
C ASP A 8 1.47 22.65 8.17
N VAL A 9 0.68 23.39 7.40
CA VAL A 9 1.18 24.38 6.43
C VAL A 9 0.31 25.64 6.44
N THR A 10 0.91 26.78 6.09
CA THR A 10 0.23 28.08 6.10
C THR A 10 -0.78 28.25 4.95
N TYR A 11 -0.49 27.69 3.77
CA TYR A 11 -1.28 27.92 2.56
C TYR A 11 -2.09 26.69 2.17
N GLY A 12 -3.41 26.87 2.00
CA GLY A 12 -4.32 25.77 1.65
C GLY A 12 -4.00 25.08 0.31
N SER A 13 -3.40 25.80 -0.64
CA SER A 13 -3.04 25.27 -1.97
C SER A 13 -1.96 24.18 -1.94
N ILE A 14 -1.21 24.06 -0.83
CA ILE A 14 -0.17 23.05 -0.63
C ILE A 14 -0.49 22.13 0.56
N SER A 15 -1.71 22.17 1.06
CA SER A 15 -2.12 21.39 2.23
C SER A 15 -2.42 19.95 1.89
N GLY A 16 -2.00 19.05 2.77
CA GLY A 16 -2.34 17.63 2.75
C GLY A 16 -1.77 16.90 1.55
N THR A 17 -2.65 16.23 0.82
CA THR A 17 -2.28 15.43 -0.37
C THR A 17 -2.07 16.28 -1.64
N SER A 18 -2.02 17.60 -1.50
CA SER A 18 -1.78 18.55 -2.61
C SER A 18 -0.28 18.61 -2.95
N VAL A 19 0.25 17.48 -3.44
CA VAL A 19 1.65 17.28 -3.83
C VAL A 19 1.73 16.81 -5.28
N ALA A 20 2.93 16.62 -5.81
CA ALA A 20 3.11 16.05 -7.14
C ALA A 20 2.45 14.66 -7.23
N ARG A 21 1.84 14.34 -8.38
CA ARG A 21 1.03 13.12 -8.55
C ARG A 21 1.85 11.84 -8.47
N ASP A 22 3.13 11.89 -8.82
CA ASP A 22 4.10 10.81 -8.66
C ASP A 22 4.58 10.62 -7.20
N PHE A 23 4.39 11.63 -6.35
CA PHE A 23 4.77 11.57 -4.94
C PHE A 23 3.60 11.21 -4.03
N VAL A 24 2.37 11.53 -4.42
CA VAL A 24 1.19 11.41 -3.54
C VAL A 24 0.96 9.99 -3.02
N GLU A 25 1.38 8.97 -3.77
CA GLU A 25 1.24 7.56 -3.40
C GLU A 25 2.32 7.04 -2.43
N LEU A 26 3.46 7.73 -2.31
CA LEU A 26 4.54 7.27 -1.43
C LEU A 26 4.07 7.09 0.01
N PRO A 27 3.34 8.04 0.64
CA PRO A 27 2.82 7.83 1.98
C PRO A 27 1.83 6.67 2.08
N SER A 28 0.95 6.45 1.09
CA SER A 28 0.02 5.30 1.10
C SER A 28 0.77 3.98 1.06
N GLN A 29 1.65 3.80 0.08
CA GLN A 29 2.40 2.56 -0.10
C GLN A 29 3.33 2.25 1.09
N LEU A 30 3.93 3.28 1.70
CA LEU A 30 4.71 3.10 2.92
C LEU A 30 3.85 2.51 4.06
N PHE A 31 2.58 2.91 4.17
CA PHE A 31 1.71 2.37 5.21
C PHE A 31 1.32 0.91 4.98
N GLU A 32 1.28 0.45 3.72
CA GLU A 32 0.95 -0.94 3.39
C GLU A 32 2.00 -1.92 3.94
N HIS A 33 3.27 -1.52 4.00
CA HIS A 33 4.34 -2.34 4.59
C HIS A 33 4.12 -2.67 6.08
N TRP A 34 3.37 -1.88 6.84
CA TRP A 34 3.07 -2.22 8.24
C TRP A 34 2.23 -3.49 8.39
N LEU A 35 1.51 -3.90 7.32
CA LEU A 35 0.75 -5.15 7.31
C LEU A 35 1.65 -6.38 7.20
N GLU A 36 2.91 -6.20 6.80
CA GLU A 36 3.91 -7.27 6.69
C GLU A 36 4.80 -7.36 7.94
N VAL A 37 4.74 -6.37 8.84
CA VAL A 37 5.48 -6.37 10.10
C VAL A 37 4.86 -7.39 11.07
N PRO A 38 5.56 -8.46 11.45
CA PRO A 38 4.97 -9.55 12.24
C PRO A 38 4.38 -9.10 13.57
N GLU A 39 4.99 -8.11 14.23
CA GLU A 39 4.53 -7.56 15.50
C GLU A 39 3.19 -6.83 15.36
N VAL A 40 3.01 -6.09 14.25
CA VAL A 40 1.77 -5.36 13.96
C VAL A 40 0.70 -6.36 13.54
N LEU A 41 1.03 -7.27 12.61
CA LEU A 41 0.12 -8.28 12.11
C LEU A 41 -0.46 -9.15 13.24
N ARG A 42 0.37 -9.59 14.20
CA ARG A 42 -0.10 -10.35 15.38
C ARG A 42 -1.06 -9.58 16.27
N ALA A 43 -1.00 -8.25 16.29
CA ALA A 43 -1.89 -7.44 17.13
C ALA A 43 -3.31 -7.35 16.58
N PHE A 44 -3.51 -7.50 15.27
CA PHE A 44 -4.84 -7.39 14.65
C PHE A 44 -5.34 -8.68 13.96
N ALA A 45 -4.46 -9.61 13.60
CA ALA A 45 -4.82 -10.87 12.95
C ALA A 45 -5.32 -11.91 13.96
N VAL A 46 -6.53 -11.69 14.48
CA VAL A 46 -7.23 -12.57 15.42
C VAL A 46 -8.49 -13.17 14.80
N HIS A 47 -8.90 -14.34 15.28
CA HIS A 47 -10.13 -14.99 14.86
C HIS A 47 -11.35 -14.16 15.27
N ALA A 48 -12.29 -13.93 14.34
CA ALA A 48 -13.39 -12.99 14.53
C ALA A 48 -14.35 -13.36 15.68
N GLU A 49 -14.54 -14.65 15.94
CA GLU A 49 -15.46 -15.11 17.00
C GLU A 49 -14.76 -15.36 18.34
N THR A 50 -13.52 -15.86 18.30
CA THR A 50 -12.81 -16.35 19.50
C THR A 50 -11.78 -15.36 20.02
N GLY A 51 -11.35 -14.40 19.19
CA GLY A 51 -10.28 -13.46 19.51
C GLY A 51 -8.88 -14.12 19.58
N GLU A 52 -8.76 -15.41 19.26
CA GLU A 52 -7.48 -16.11 19.30
C GLU A 52 -6.56 -15.62 18.17
N PRO A 53 -5.25 -15.44 18.43
CA PRO A 53 -4.32 -14.98 17.41
C PRO A 53 -4.08 -16.04 16.32
N MET A 54 -3.73 -15.58 15.12
CA MET A 54 -3.27 -16.46 14.05
C MET A 54 -2.11 -17.36 14.53
N PRO A 55 -2.15 -18.69 14.28
CA PRO A 55 -1.05 -19.58 14.63
C PRO A 55 0.26 -19.18 13.93
N GLN A 56 1.38 -19.27 14.65
CA GLN A 56 2.71 -18.88 14.14
C GLN A 56 3.06 -19.56 12.80
N ALA A 57 2.80 -20.85 12.66
CA ALA A 57 3.07 -21.59 11.42
C ALA A 57 2.20 -21.13 10.23
N MET A 58 1.04 -20.52 10.49
CA MET A 58 0.21 -19.91 9.45
C MET A 58 0.73 -18.51 9.09
N LEU A 59 1.11 -17.71 10.09
CA LEU A 59 1.73 -16.40 9.89
C LEU A 59 2.97 -16.50 8.98
N GLU A 60 3.85 -17.46 9.25
CA GLU A 60 5.05 -17.72 8.44
C GLU A 60 4.70 -18.07 6.99
N LYS A 61 3.62 -18.81 6.75
CA LYS A 61 3.16 -19.14 5.39
C LYS A 61 2.62 -17.91 4.66
N VAL A 62 1.85 -17.06 5.35
CA VAL A 62 1.32 -15.82 4.77
C VAL A 62 2.46 -14.90 4.35
N LEU A 63 3.40 -14.64 5.25
CA LEU A 63 4.56 -13.79 4.96
C LEU A 63 5.46 -14.41 3.88
N GLY A 64 5.69 -15.74 3.92
CA GLY A 64 6.45 -16.44 2.89
C GLY A 64 5.81 -16.41 1.50
N ALA A 65 4.50 -16.17 1.42
CA ALA A 65 3.77 -16.05 0.17
C ALA A 65 3.73 -14.61 -0.39
N ALA A 66 4.33 -13.62 0.27
CA ALA A 66 4.26 -12.21 -0.14
C ALA A 66 4.72 -11.94 -1.59
N ASN A 67 5.70 -12.73 -2.06
CA ASN A 67 6.24 -12.61 -3.42
C ASN A 67 5.53 -13.50 -4.46
N PHE A 68 4.51 -14.25 -4.05
CA PHE A 68 3.73 -15.06 -4.97
C PHE A 68 3.00 -14.15 -5.98
N ASP A 69 2.98 -14.55 -7.24
CA ASP A 69 2.28 -13.87 -8.34
C ASP A 69 2.78 -12.46 -8.72
N GLN A 70 3.92 -12.02 -8.16
CA GLN A 70 4.52 -10.71 -8.47
C GLN A 70 4.81 -10.49 -9.96
N GLY A 71 5.07 -11.56 -10.72
CA GLY A 71 5.24 -11.49 -12.17
C GLY A 71 3.98 -11.02 -12.89
N PHE A 72 2.79 -11.52 -12.51
CA PHE A 72 1.53 -11.10 -13.11
C PHE A 72 1.17 -9.67 -12.67
N GLN A 73 1.17 -9.40 -11.35
CA GLN A 73 0.80 -8.10 -10.79
C GLN A 73 1.66 -6.96 -11.35
N THR A 74 2.97 -7.18 -11.45
CA THR A 74 3.89 -6.16 -11.99
C THR A 74 3.63 -5.92 -13.47
N VAL A 75 3.42 -6.98 -14.26
CA VAL A 75 3.15 -6.85 -15.70
C VAL A 75 1.80 -6.16 -15.94
N GLU A 76 0.76 -6.48 -15.18
CA GLU A 76 -0.54 -5.82 -15.24
C GLU A 76 -0.42 -4.31 -14.97
N TYR A 77 0.28 -3.93 -13.89
CA TYR A 77 0.53 -2.54 -13.53
C TYR A 77 1.30 -1.79 -14.63
N VAL A 78 2.43 -2.34 -15.08
CA VAL A 78 3.28 -1.71 -16.10
C VAL A 78 2.54 -1.61 -17.44
N SER A 79 1.80 -2.65 -17.83
CA SER A 79 1.02 -2.62 -19.08
C SER A 79 -0.03 -1.52 -19.05
N SER A 80 -0.71 -1.35 -17.91
CA SER A 80 -1.69 -0.27 -17.72
C SER A 80 -1.04 1.11 -17.80
N ALA A 81 0.12 1.30 -17.17
CA ALA A 81 0.88 2.55 -17.25
C ALA A 81 1.34 2.85 -18.69
N LEU A 82 1.79 1.84 -19.44
CA LEU A 82 2.17 2.01 -20.84
C LEU A 82 0.99 2.38 -21.74
N VAL A 83 -0.19 1.80 -21.51
CA VAL A 83 -1.42 2.17 -22.22
C VAL A 83 -1.81 3.62 -21.92
N ASP A 84 -1.73 4.04 -20.65
CA ASP A 84 -1.98 5.43 -20.25
C ASP A 84 -1.04 6.39 -20.98
N LEU A 85 0.27 6.11 -21.00
CA LEU A 85 1.23 6.91 -21.74
C LEU A 85 0.90 6.98 -23.24
N ALA A 86 0.61 5.83 -23.87
CA ALA A 86 0.29 5.77 -25.29
C ALA A 86 -0.95 6.60 -25.67
N PHE A 87 -1.95 6.72 -24.78
CA PHE A 87 -3.10 7.60 -25.01
C PHE A 87 -2.78 9.10 -24.92
N HIS A 88 -1.72 9.47 -24.21
CA HIS A 88 -1.34 10.86 -23.95
C HIS A 88 -0.09 11.31 -24.74
N GLU A 89 0.53 10.43 -25.52
CA GLU A 89 1.71 10.74 -26.35
C GLU A 89 1.41 11.60 -27.58
N GLY A 90 0.13 11.95 -27.84
CA GLY A 90 -0.27 12.96 -28.82
C GLY A 90 0.19 12.65 -30.24
N VAL A 91 -0.60 11.86 -30.97
CA VAL A 91 -0.49 11.80 -32.44
C VAL A 91 -0.97 13.12 -33.05
#